data_AF-A0A5N3SD93-F1
#
_entry.id   AF-A0A5N3SD93-F1
#
_cell.length_a   1.000
_cell.length_b   1.000
_cell.length_c   1.000
_cell.angle_alpha   90.00
_cell.angle_beta   90.00
_cell.angle_gamma   90.00
#
_symmetry.space_group_name_H-M   'P 1'
#
loop_
_entity.id
_entity.type
_entity.pdbx_description
1 polymer ?
#
loop_
_entity_poly.entity_id
_entity_poly.type
_entity_poly.pdbx_seq_one_letter_code
_entity_poly.pdbx_strand_id
1 'polypeptide(L)'
;MKKLFVILLSLFALAGCSDPLPENKLSYVGEWQSVDMYLLILADGTISYKRIHKGGTTTINAPIKEFVDDDFVVGFAFLATTFVVSQPPYLSDGQWVMEVDGVTLIKTDETGLGK
;
A
#
# COMPACT_ATOMS: atom_id res chain seq x y z
N MET A 1 -10.53 39.88 -0.54
CA MET A 1 -10.58 38.97 0.63
C MET A 1 -11.19 37.61 0.31
N LYS A 2 -12.28 37.51 -0.48
CA LYS A 2 -12.92 36.23 -0.86
C LYS A 2 -12.02 35.26 -1.65
N LYS A 3 -11.12 35.79 -2.51
CA LYS A 3 -10.14 34.98 -3.27
C LYS A 3 -9.04 34.35 -2.39
N LEU A 4 -8.66 35.01 -1.31
CA LEU A 4 -7.63 34.51 -0.39
C LEU A 4 -8.15 33.33 0.45
N PHE A 5 -9.44 33.36 0.81
CA PHE A 5 -10.10 32.28 1.54
C PHE A 5 -10.21 30.98 0.72
N VAL A 6 -10.46 31.10 -0.59
CA VAL A 6 -10.51 29.94 -1.50
C VAL A 6 -9.12 29.30 -1.66
N ILE A 7 -8.06 30.10 -1.74
CA ILE A 7 -6.68 29.60 -1.82
C ILE A 7 -6.27 28.92 -0.51
N LEU A 8 -6.63 29.51 0.64
CA LEU A 8 -6.31 28.94 1.95
C LEU A 8 -7.05 27.61 2.22
N LEU A 9 -8.30 27.49 1.76
CA LEU A 9 -9.07 26.24 1.86
C LEU A 9 -8.51 25.13 0.94
N SER A 10 -8.00 25.48 -0.24
CA SER A 10 -7.35 24.52 -1.15
C SER A 10 -6.01 23.99 -0.63
N LEU A 11 -5.27 24.78 0.18
CA LEU A 11 -3.98 24.37 0.77
C LEU A 11 -4.15 23.35 1.91
N PHE A 12 -5.28 23.39 2.63
CA PHE A 12 -5.58 22.43 3.70
C PHE A 12 -6.08 21.06 3.18
N ALA A 13 -6.56 21.00 1.94
CA ALA A 13 -7.08 19.77 1.34
C ALA A 13 -5.99 18.77 0.87
N LEU A 14 -4.70 19.14 0.96
CA LEU A 14 -3.58 18.27 0.56
C LEU A 14 -3.01 17.42 1.71
N ALA A 15 -3.49 17.60 2.94
CA ALA A 15 -3.08 16.80 4.09
C ALA A 15 -3.93 15.53 4.20
N GLY A 16 -3.72 14.58 3.29
CA GLY A 16 -4.11 13.19 3.54
C GLY A 16 -3.13 12.60 4.55
N CYS A 17 -3.34 12.82 5.85
CA CYS A 17 -2.59 12.09 6.86
C CYS A 17 -3.08 10.64 6.86
N SER A 18 -2.15 9.71 6.63
CA SER A 18 -2.36 8.29 6.87
C SER A 18 -2.21 7.99 8.36
N ASP A 19 -3.01 7.05 8.86
CA ASP A 19 -2.79 6.50 10.20
C ASP A 19 -1.68 5.44 10.15
N PRO A 20 -0.76 5.40 11.12
CA PRO A 20 0.29 4.40 11.15
C PRO A 20 -0.30 2.98 11.24
N LEU A 21 0.45 2.00 10.74
CA LEU A 21 0.03 0.60 10.81
C LEU A 21 -0.11 0.16 12.28
N PRO A 22 -1.15 -0.63 12.61
CA PRO A 22 -1.24 -1.32 13.88
C PRO A 22 0.00 -2.18 14.15
N GLU A 23 0.40 -2.32 15.42
CA GLU A 23 1.62 -3.08 15.79
C GLU A 23 1.60 -4.53 15.26
N ASN A 24 0.43 -5.17 15.24
CA ASN A 24 0.27 -6.54 14.74
C ASN A 24 0.25 -6.65 13.21
N LYS A 25 0.40 -5.55 12.47
CA LYS A 25 0.46 -5.51 11.00
C LYS A 25 1.81 -5.02 10.47
N LEU A 26 2.78 -4.77 11.33
CA LEU A 26 4.10 -4.29 10.91
C LEU A 26 4.86 -5.25 9.99
N SER A 27 4.53 -6.55 9.96
CA SER A 27 5.11 -7.52 9.03
C SER A 27 4.83 -7.20 7.55
N TYR A 28 3.73 -6.47 7.28
CA TYR A 28 3.35 -6.02 5.94
C TYR A 28 4.24 -4.88 5.43
N VAL A 29 4.89 -4.13 6.32
CA VAL A 29 5.76 -2.99 5.94
C VAL A 29 6.91 -3.49 5.08
N GLY A 30 7.12 -2.84 3.95
CA GLY A 30 8.21 -3.10 3.03
C GLY A 30 7.75 -3.10 1.58
N GLU A 31 8.69 -3.40 0.70
CA GLU A 31 8.48 -3.51 -0.73
C GLU A 31 8.27 -4.97 -1.11
N TRP A 32 7.22 -5.21 -1.89
CA TRP A 32 6.75 -6.52 -2.30
C TRP A 32 6.58 -6.55 -3.81
N GLN A 33 7.06 -7.62 -4.45
CA GLN A 33 7.08 -7.72 -5.90
C GLN A 33 6.72 -9.12 -6.40
N SER A 34 6.17 -9.14 -7.60
CA SER A 34 6.10 -10.29 -8.50
C SER A 34 6.38 -9.81 -9.94
N VAL A 35 6.21 -10.70 -10.92
CA VAL A 35 6.42 -10.38 -12.34
C VAL A 35 5.45 -9.28 -12.82
N ASP A 36 4.23 -9.24 -12.29
CA ASP A 36 3.16 -8.37 -12.80
C ASP A 36 2.58 -7.42 -11.74
N MET A 37 3.09 -7.45 -10.51
CA MET A 37 2.60 -6.64 -9.39
C MET A 37 3.75 -6.09 -8.53
N TYR A 38 3.68 -4.79 -8.23
CA TYR A 38 4.51 -4.07 -7.28
C TYR A 38 3.61 -3.50 -6.18
N LEU A 39 4.05 -3.62 -4.92
CA LEU A 39 3.35 -3.12 -3.76
C LEU A 39 4.36 -2.68 -2.69
N LEU A 40 4.38 -1.39 -2.38
CA LEU A 40 5.11 -0.83 -1.24
C LEU A 40 4.10 -0.47 -0.16
N ILE A 41 4.34 -0.92 1.07
CA ILE A 41 3.56 -0.57 2.26
C ILE A 41 4.51 0.09 3.26
N LEU A 42 4.24 1.34 3.59
CA LEU A 42 5.02 2.09 4.58
C LEU A 42 4.41 1.96 5.98
N ALA A 43 5.25 2.05 7.01
CA ALA A 43 4.81 1.96 8.41
C ALA A 43 3.82 3.07 8.81
N ASP A 44 3.80 4.19 8.07
CA ASP A 44 2.89 5.30 8.28
C ASP A 44 1.48 5.07 7.71
N GLY A 45 1.22 3.93 7.04
CA GLY A 45 -0.08 3.63 6.44
C GLY A 45 -0.21 4.00 4.98
N THR A 46 0.82 4.56 4.36
CA THR A 46 0.82 4.86 2.93
C THR A 46 1.13 3.62 2.11
N ILE A 47 0.43 3.43 0.99
CA ILE A 47 0.77 2.41 -0.01
C ILE A 47 1.14 3.03 -1.36
N SER A 48 2.00 2.34 -2.09
CA SER A 48 2.20 2.52 -3.53
C SER A 48 2.05 1.18 -4.24
N TYR A 49 1.09 1.10 -5.14
CA TYR A 49 0.74 -0.12 -5.87
C TYR A 49 0.79 0.12 -7.36
N LYS A 50 1.29 -0.89 -8.09
CA LYS A 50 1.22 -0.97 -9.54
C LYS A 50 0.99 -2.41 -9.98
N ARG A 51 0.04 -2.64 -10.86
CA ARG A 51 -0.20 -3.96 -11.48
C ARG A 51 -0.34 -3.86 -12.98
N ILE A 52 0.28 -4.79 -13.68
CA ILE A 52 0.17 -4.95 -15.13
C ILE A 52 -0.67 -6.19 -15.38
N HIS A 53 -1.88 -6.05 -15.90
CA HIS A 53 -2.75 -7.21 -16.13
C HIS A 53 -3.63 -7.00 -17.37
N LYS A 54 -3.78 -8.05 -18.19
CA LYS A 54 -4.60 -8.04 -19.43
C LYS A 54 -4.29 -6.86 -20.37
N GLY A 55 -3.01 -6.46 -20.46
CA GLY A 55 -2.57 -5.35 -21.30
C GLY A 55 -2.85 -3.95 -20.74
N GLY A 56 -3.43 -3.84 -19.54
CA GLY A 56 -3.61 -2.59 -18.81
C GLY A 56 -2.59 -2.43 -17.67
N THR A 57 -2.40 -1.19 -17.22
CA THR A 57 -1.66 -0.88 -15.99
C THR A 57 -2.59 -0.14 -15.03
N THR A 58 -2.64 -0.59 -13.78
CA THR A 58 -3.34 0.08 -12.69
C THR A 58 -2.32 0.55 -11.67
N THR A 59 -2.45 1.80 -11.21
CA THR A 59 -1.59 2.38 -10.18
C THR A 59 -2.45 2.99 -9.08
N ILE A 60 -2.10 2.74 -7.81
CA ILE A 60 -2.79 3.31 -6.65
C ILE A 60 -1.73 3.87 -5.70
N ASN A 61 -1.88 5.14 -5.31
CA ASN A 61 -1.09 5.76 -4.25
C ASN A 61 -2.06 6.41 -3.26
N ALA A 62 -2.24 5.79 -2.10
CA ALA A 62 -3.29 6.14 -1.16
C ALA A 62 -3.01 5.56 0.23
N PRO A 63 -3.63 6.09 1.30
CA PRO A 63 -3.54 5.53 2.62
C PRO A 63 -4.36 4.24 2.74
N ILE A 64 -3.91 3.34 3.62
CA ILE A 64 -4.74 2.29 4.20
C ILE A 64 -5.74 2.96 5.14
N LYS A 65 -7.02 2.68 4.94
CA LYS A 65 -8.11 3.15 5.80
C LYS A 65 -8.33 2.23 6.98
N GLU A 66 -8.27 0.93 6.74
CA GLU A 66 -8.48 -0.11 7.74
C GLU A 66 -7.94 -1.45 7.27
N PHE A 67 -7.69 -2.34 8.24
CA PHE A 67 -7.53 -3.77 8.01
C PHE A 67 -8.83 -4.48 8.39
N VAL A 68 -9.28 -5.40 7.54
CA VAL A 68 -10.37 -6.33 7.84
C VAL A 68 -9.76 -7.71 7.90
N ASP A 69 -9.53 -8.22 9.12
CA ASP A 69 -8.65 -9.36 9.35
C ASP A 69 -7.25 -9.11 8.75
N ASP A 70 -6.88 -9.82 7.69
CA ASP A 70 -5.61 -9.67 6.96
C ASP A 70 -5.74 -8.84 5.67
N ASP A 71 -6.95 -8.61 5.19
CA ASP A 71 -7.26 -7.74 4.05
C ASP A 71 -7.04 -6.27 4.44
N PHE A 72 -6.71 -5.44 3.46
CA PHE A 72 -6.55 -4.01 3.69
C PHE A 72 -7.32 -3.18 2.67
N VAL A 73 -8.04 -2.18 3.19
CA VAL A 73 -8.87 -1.26 2.40
C VAL A 73 -8.09 0.03 2.18
N VAL A 74 -7.89 0.39 0.92
CA VAL A 74 -7.04 1.52 0.51
C VAL A 74 -7.86 2.56 -0.22
N GLY A 75 -7.70 3.83 0.12
CA GLY A 75 -8.30 4.91 -0.67
C GLY A 75 -8.61 6.18 0.12
N PHE A 76 -9.37 7.07 -0.50
CA PHE A 76 -9.72 8.38 0.05
C PHE A 76 -11.24 8.53 0.12
N ALA A 77 -11.73 8.99 1.27
CA ALA A 77 -13.15 9.23 1.49
C ALA A 77 -14.04 8.03 1.06
N PHE A 78 -14.89 8.21 0.06
CA PHE A 78 -15.83 7.21 -0.45
C PHE A 78 -15.27 6.34 -1.59
N LEU A 79 -14.07 6.64 -2.10
CA LEU A 79 -13.42 5.83 -3.13
C LEU A 79 -12.36 4.95 -2.48
N ALA A 80 -12.59 3.63 -2.49
CA ALA A 80 -11.69 2.66 -1.89
C ALA A 80 -11.57 1.40 -2.75
N THR A 81 -10.50 0.66 -2.54
CA THR A 81 -10.21 -0.65 -3.12
C THR A 81 -9.76 -1.57 -2.00
N THR A 82 -10.32 -2.77 -1.96
CA THR A 82 -9.89 -3.82 -1.02
C THR A 82 -8.85 -4.68 -1.71
N PHE A 83 -7.73 -4.90 -1.03
CA PHE A 83 -6.74 -5.89 -1.39
C PHE A 83 -6.99 -7.13 -0.53
N VAL A 84 -7.29 -8.26 -1.18
CA VAL A 84 -7.61 -9.51 -0.49
C VAL A 84 -6.32 -10.27 -0.22
N VAL A 85 -6.07 -10.59 1.05
CA VAL A 85 -4.85 -11.27 1.50
C VAL A 85 -5.20 -12.70 1.87
N SER A 86 -4.95 -13.64 0.95
CA SER A 86 -5.20 -15.07 1.18
C SER A 86 -4.12 -15.72 2.05
N GLN A 87 -2.90 -15.17 2.06
CA GLN A 87 -1.83 -15.55 2.99
C GLN A 87 -1.10 -14.31 3.50
N PRO A 88 -1.16 -13.99 4.81
CA PRO A 88 -0.43 -12.85 5.38
C PRO A 88 1.08 -13.08 5.33
N PRO A 89 1.93 -12.05 5.47
CA PRO A 89 3.39 -12.17 5.45
C PRO A 89 3.93 -13.32 6.31
N TYR A 90 4.65 -14.25 5.68
CA TYR A 90 5.33 -15.36 6.34
C TYR A 90 6.71 -15.61 5.74
N LEU A 91 7.57 -16.28 6.49
CA LEU A 91 8.90 -16.66 6.05
C LEU A 91 8.85 -18.06 5.43
N SER A 92 9.25 -18.17 4.16
CA SER A 92 9.39 -19.44 3.44
C SER A 92 10.79 -19.52 2.84
N ASP A 93 11.54 -20.57 3.14
CA ASP A 93 12.89 -20.79 2.60
C ASP A 93 13.85 -19.60 2.76
N GLY A 94 13.70 -18.85 3.85
CA GLY A 94 14.51 -17.66 4.15
C GLY A 94 14.06 -16.38 3.44
N GLN A 95 12.93 -16.41 2.73
CA GLN A 95 12.38 -15.30 1.97
C GLN A 95 10.98 -14.95 2.47
N TRP A 96 10.71 -13.65 2.61
CA TRP A 96 9.38 -13.20 3.01
C TRP A 96 8.42 -13.27 1.82
N VAL A 97 7.27 -13.90 2.05
CA VAL A 97 6.24 -14.15 1.04
C VAL A 97 4.88 -13.73 1.59
N MET A 98 4.02 -13.22 0.73
CA MET A 98 2.59 -13.04 1.00
C MET A 98 1.77 -13.26 -0.27
N GLU A 99 0.48 -13.52 -0.16
CA GLU A 99 -0.41 -13.66 -1.31
C GLU A 99 -1.52 -12.61 -1.27
N VAL A 100 -1.58 -11.77 -2.31
CA VAL A 100 -2.53 -10.66 -2.42
C VAL A 100 -3.24 -10.72 -3.77
N ASP A 101 -4.58 -10.68 -3.75
CA ASP A 101 -5.44 -10.80 -4.93
C ASP A 101 -5.08 -12.00 -5.83
N GLY A 102 -4.70 -13.12 -5.20
CA GLY A 102 -4.27 -14.35 -5.87
C GLY A 102 -2.87 -14.28 -6.48
N VAL A 103 -2.06 -13.27 -6.15
CA VAL A 103 -0.68 -13.12 -6.62
C VAL A 103 0.27 -13.30 -5.45
N THR A 104 1.18 -14.27 -5.57
CA THR A 104 2.28 -14.45 -4.63
C THR A 104 3.31 -13.34 -4.83
N LEU A 105 3.55 -12.58 -3.78
CA LEU A 105 4.52 -11.50 -3.72
C LEU A 105 5.69 -11.90 -2.83
N ILE A 106 6.87 -11.46 -3.25
CA ILE A 106 8.13 -11.63 -2.55
C ILE A 106 8.53 -10.28 -1.99
N LYS A 107 8.91 -10.25 -0.72
CA LYS A 107 9.51 -9.04 -0.15
C LYS A 107 10.89 -8.86 -0.76
N THR A 108 11.16 -7.67 -1.29
CA THR A 108 12.53 -7.32 -1.66
C THR A 108 13.26 -6.91 -0.40
N ASP A 109 14.41 -7.52 -0.15
CA ASP A 109 15.24 -7.12 0.98
C ASP A 109 15.61 -5.63 0.85
N GLU A 110 15.53 -4.86 1.94
CA GLU A 110 15.99 -3.47 2.04
C GLU A 110 17.52 -3.32 1.83
N THR A 111 18.23 -4.37 1.40
CA THR A 111 19.61 -4.30 0.93
C THR A 111 19.70 -3.73 -0.49
N GLY A 112 19.30 -2.47 -0.63
CA GLY A 112 19.83 -1.56 -1.64
C GLY A 112 21.29 -1.16 -1.34
N LEU A 113 22.16 -2.13 -1.06
CA LEU A 113 23.60 -1.91 -0.92
C LEU A 113 24.39 -3.02 -1.64
N GLY A 114 24.91 -2.69 -2.82
CA GLY A 114 26.14 -3.27 -3.37
C GLY A 114 26.02 -4.53 -4.22
N LYS A 115 25.86 -4.34 -5.53
CA LYS A 115 26.84 -4.89 -6.48
C LYS A 115 27.42 -3.74 -7.29
#